data_AF-A0A225WG56-F1
#
_entry.id   AF-A0A225WG56-F1
#
_cell.length_a   1.000
_cell.length_b   1.000
_cell.length_c   1.000
_cell.angle_alpha   90.00
_cell.angle_beta   90.00
_cell.angle_gamma   90.00
#
_symmetry.space_group_name_H-M   'P 1'
#
loop_
_entity.id
_entity.type
_entity.pdbx_description
1 polymer ?
#
loop_
_entity_poly.entity_id
_entity_poly.type
_entity_poly.pdbx_seq_one_letter_code
_entity_poly.pdbx_strand_id
1 'polypeptide(L)' 'MPVLKQIVDGSSGAFLVGFKVPPVLFFDEAMIPSRSRHNITRQFTKDNPHKWGTKLFMTCCADTAYCLRYVAFHKSLT' A
#
# COMPACT_ATOMS: atom_id res chain seq x y z
N MET A 1 13.62 9.05 -7.96
CA MET A 1 12.32 9.59 -7.48
C MET A 1 12.08 9.15 -6.03
N PRO A 2 12.75 9.76 -5.03
CA PRO A 2 12.71 9.29 -3.64
C PRO A 2 11.43 9.66 -2.86
N VAL A 3 10.66 10.66 -3.33
CA VAL A 3 9.54 11.25 -2.57
C VAL A 3 8.41 10.26 -2.30
N LEU A 4 8.00 9.44 -3.27
CA LEU A 4 6.93 8.45 -3.07
C LEU A 4 7.35 7.34 -2.11
N LYS A 5 8.62 6.92 -2.15
CA LYS A 5 9.15 5.90 -1.25
C LYS A 5 9.19 6.43 0.19
N GLN A 6 9.57 7.69 0.40
CA GLN A 6 9.57 8.31 1.73
C GLN A 6 8.16 8.48 2.32
N ILE A 7 7.16 8.84 1.51
CA ILE A 7 5.77 8.95 1.98
C ILE A 7 5.21 7.55 2.33
N VAL A 8 5.52 6.53 1.54
CA VAL A 8 5.10 5.14 1.79
C VAL A 8 5.78 4.55 3.03
N ASP A 9 7.08 4.78 3.19
CA ASP A 9 7.87 4.22 4.29
C ASP A 9 7.63 5.00 5.61
N GLY A 10 7.55 6.34 5.57
CA GLY A 10 7.18 7.18 6.72
C GLY A 10 5.73 6.97 7.16
N SER A 11 4.87 6.71 6.17
CA SER A 11 3.65 5.92 6.20
C SER A 11 3.53 4.92 7.33
N SER A 12 4.25 3.82 7.13
CA SER A 12 4.11 2.56 7.86
C SER A 12 4.56 2.62 9.32
N GLY A 13 5.51 3.50 9.66
CA GLY A 13 5.98 3.65 11.04
C GLY A 13 4.96 4.33 11.95
N ALA A 14 4.21 5.30 11.42
CA ALA A 14 3.24 6.09 12.19
C ALA A 14 2.01 5.27 12.61
N PHE A 15 1.54 4.35 11.76
CA PHE A 15 0.34 3.55 12.06
C PHE A 15 0.52 2.61 13.27
N LEU A 16 1.75 2.20 13.58
CA LEU A 16 2.04 1.30 14.71
C LEU A 16 2.22 2.04 16.05
N VAL A 17 2.38 3.36 16.03
CA VAL A 17 2.59 4.14 17.27
C VAL A 17 1.26 4.24 18.03
N GLY A 18 1.10 3.40 19.06
CA GLY A 18 -0.03 3.43 19.98
C GLY A 18 -1.13 2.41 19.71
N PHE A 19 -1.02 1.57 18.68
CA PHE A 19 -1.97 0.50 18.41
C PHE A 19 -1.42 -0.87 18.86
N LYS A 20 -2.14 -1.56 19.75
CA LYS A 20 -1.80 -2.95 20.12
C LYS A 20 -2.26 -3.88 19.01
N VAL A 21 -1.30 -4.54 18.36
CA VAL A 21 -1.58 -5.45 17.25
C VAL A 21 -2.33 -6.68 17.78
N PRO A 22 -3.54 -6.99 17.29
CA PRO A 22 -4.28 -8.19 17.66
C PRO A 22 -3.62 -9.45 17.05
N PRO A 23 -3.92 -10.65 17.58
CA PRO A 23 -3.37 -11.90 17.08
C PRO A 23 -3.85 -12.28 15.67
N VAL A 24 -4.97 -11.70 15.21
CA VAL A 24 -5.55 -11.96 13.88
C VAL A 24 -5.41 -10.73 13.00
N LEU A 25 -4.80 -10.92 11.84
CA LEU A 25 -4.58 -9.88 10.82
C LEU A 25 -5.37 -10.21 9.56
N PHE A 26 -5.88 -9.17 8.91
CA PHE A 26 -6.47 -9.22 7.58
C PHE A 26 -5.48 -8.71 6.54
N PHE A 27 -5.42 -9.38 5.39
CA PHE A 27 -4.54 -9.01 4.28
C PHE A 27 -5.37 -8.47 3.13
N ASP A 28 -5.05 -7.28 2.64
CA ASP A 28 -5.82 -6.60 1.61
C ASP A 28 -4.94 -5.95 0.54
N GLU A 29 -5.53 -5.74 -0.63
CA GLU A 29 -4.92 -5.06 -1.76
C GLU A 29 -5.57 -3.69 -1.98
N ALA A 30 -4.77 -2.63 -1.95
CA ALA A 30 -5.21 -1.28 -2.25
C ALA A 30 -4.49 -0.72 -3.48
N MET A 31 -5.04 0.32 -4.10
CA MET A 31 -4.39 1.03 -5.19
C MET A 31 -4.39 2.53 -4.97
N ILE A 32 -3.20 3.13 -5.00
CA ILE A 32 -3.07 4.59 -5.13
C ILE A 32 -3.21 4.95 -6.61
N PRO A 33 -4.29 5.65 -7.01
CA PRO A 33 -4.52 5.98 -8.41
C PRO A 33 -3.42 6.92 -8.90
N SER A 34 -2.76 6.55 -9.99
CA SER A 34 -1.74 7.39 -10.62
C SER A 34 -1.64 7.04 -12.10
N ARG A 35 -2.03 7.99 -12.95
CA ARG A 35 -1.95 7.86 -14.41
C ARG A 35 -0.63 8.39 -14.98
N SER A 36 0.21 9.00 -14.15
CA SER A 36 1.49 9.58 -14.60
C SER A 36 2.40 8.51 -15.17
N ARG A 37 3.01 8.80 -16.33
CA ARG A 37 4.02 7.92 -16.97
C ARG A 37 5.34 7.87 -16.19
N HIS A 38 5.61 8.86 -15.34
CA HIS A 38 6.80 8.92 -14.50
C HIS A 38 6.74 7.95 -13.30
N ASN A 39 5.58 7.35 -13.03
CA ASN A 39 5.44 6.37 -11.97
C ASN A 39 5.90 4.98 -12.44
N ILE A 40 7.11 4.59 -12.06
CA ILE A 40 7.71 3.28 -12.38
C ILE A 40 6.99 2.12 -11.69
N THR A 41 6.28 2.36 -10.58
CA THR A 41 5.51 1.33 -9.84
C THR A 41 4.09 1.14 -10.37
N ARG A 42 3.77 1.77 -11.50
CA ARG A 42 2.42 1.72 -12.08
C ARG A 42 2.08 0.30 -12.50
N GLN A 43 0.95 -0.19 -12.00
CA GLN A 43 0.33 -1.44 -12.39
C GLN A 43 -1.06 -1.21 -12.95
N PHE A 44 -1.47 -2.17 -13.79
CA PHE A 44 -2.84 -2.30 -14.22
C PHE A 44 -3.54 -3.37 -13.37
N THR A 45 -4.66 -3.02 -12.73
CA THR A 45 -5.50 -3.98 -12.01
C THR A 45 -6.93 -3.88 -12.54
N LYS A 46 -7.42 -4.98 -13.13
CA LYS A 46 -8.72 -5.01 -13.82
C LYS A 46 -9.89 -4.88 -12.85
N ASP A 47 -9.73 -5.46 -11.67
CA ASP A 47 -10.81 -5.62 -10.68
C ASP A 47 -10.99 -4.37 -9.80
N ASN A 48 -10.03 -3.43 -9.84
CA ASN A 48 -10.12 -2.18 -9.11
C ASN A 48 -10.83 -1.09 -9.93
N PRO A 49 -11.66 -0.23 -9.30
CA PRO A 49 -12.36 0.86 -9.99
C PRO A 49 -11.37 1.86 -10.63
N HIS A 50 -10.22 2.07 -9.99
CA HIS A 50 -9.09 2.77 -10.56
C HIS A 50 -8.11 1.76 -11.12
N LYS A 51 -8.10 1.58 -12.45
CA LYS A 51 -7.31 0.51 -13.07
C LYS A 51 -5.81 0.76 -13.15
N TRP A 52 -5.37 2.01 -13.02
CA TRP A 52 -3.97 2.41 -13.22
C TRP A 52 -3.44 3.16 -11.99
N GLY A 53 -2.38 2.64 -11.38
CA GLY A 53 -1.81 3.24 -10.18
C GLY A 53 -0.73 2.37 -9.54
N THR A 54 -0.28 2.78 -8.36
CA THR A 54 0.65 1.97 -7.56
C THR A 54 -0.16 0.99 -6.74
N LYS A 55 0.04 -0.31 -6.98
CA LYS A 55 -0.56 -1.37 -6.17
C LYS A 55 0.13 -1.43 -4.80
N LEU A 56 -0.66 -1.48 -3.75
CA LEU A 56 -0.23 -1.62 -2.36
C LEU A 56 -0.77 -2.92 -1.78
N PHE A 57 0.04 -3.57 -0.95
CA PHE A 57 -0.40 -4.66 -0.08
C PHE A 57 -0.46 -4.13 1.34
N MET A 58 -1.56 -4.36 2.04
CA MET A 58 -1.79 -3.84 3.38
C MET A 58 -2.12 -4.97 4.34
N THR A 59 -1.62 -4.85 5.57
CA THR A 59 -2.05 -5.67 6.70
C THR A 59 -2.89 -4.80 7.63
N CYS A 60 -4.10 -5.24 7.93
CA CYS A 60 -5.05 -4.54 8.77
C CYS A 60 -5.44 -5.39 9.99
N CYS A 61 -5.89 -4.73 11.05
CA CYS A 61 -6.60 -5.38 12.16
C CYS A 61 -7.92 -5.97 11.64
N ALA A 62 -8.19 -7.25 11.95
CA ALA A 62 -9.42 -7.92 11.50
C ALA A 62 -10.69 -7.32 12.14
N ASP A 63 -10.60 -6.85 13.39
CA ASP A 63 -11.76 -6.37 14.14
C ASP A 63 -12.11 -4.90 13.86
N THR A 64 -11.08 -4.06 13.70
CA THR A 64 -11.26 -2.60 13.55
C THR A 64 -10.98 -2.09 12.14
N ALA A 65 -10.59 -2.98 11.22
CA ALA A 65 -10.12 -2.65 9.87
C ALA A 65 -8.95 -1.64 9.83
N TYR A 66 -8.26 -1.45 10.97
CA TYR A 66 -7.19 -0.47 11.08
C TYR A 66 -5.93 -0.94 10.34
N CYS A 67 -5.46 -0.12 9.39
CA CYS A 67 -4.27 -0.43 8.59
C CYS A 67 -3.00 -0.30 9.45
N LEU A 68 -2.27 -1.40 9.62
CA LEU A 68 -1.06 -1.46 10.44
C LEU A 68 0.19 -1.13 9.62
N ARG A 69 0.24 -1.67 8.40
CA ARG A 69 1.39 -1.53 7.50
C ARG A 69 0.94 -1.70 6.07
N TYR A 70 1.61 -1.01 5.15
CA TYR A 70 1.45 -1.23 3.72
C TYR A 70 2.79 -1.24 2.99
N VAL A 71 2.85 -1.96 1.87
CA VAL A 71 4.04 -2.07 1.04
C VAL A 71 3.64 -1.80 -0.41
N ALA A 72 4.34 -0.87 -1.06
CA ALA A 72 4.15 -0.63 -2.48
C ALA A 72 4.79 -1.75 -3.30
N PHE A 73 4.02 -2.33 -4.22
CA PHE A 73 4.55 -3.33 -5.11
C PHE A 73 5.37 -2.66 -6.21
N HIS A 74 6.66 -2.98 -6.24
CA HIS A 74 7.55 -2.63 -7.33
C HIS A 74 7.74 -3.87 -8.22
N LYS A 75 7.23 -3.86 -9.46
CA LYS A 75 7.65 -4.88 -10.44
C LYS A 75 9.11 -4.59 -10.76
N SER A 76 10.03 -5.34 -10.16
CA SER A 76 11.39 -5.39 -10.67
C SER A 76 11.30 -5.88 -12.10
N LEU A 77 11.76 -5.07 -13.06
CA LEU A 77 11.94 -5.50 -14.44
C LEU A 77 13.02 -6.59 -14.39
N THR A 78 12.62 -7.86 -14.48
CA THR A 78 13.49 -8.94 -14.99
C THR A 78 13.45 -8.90 -16.51
#